data_AF-A0A1F4ZAG8-F1
#
_entry.id   AF-A0A1F4ZAG8-F1
#
_cell.length_a   1.000
_cell.length_b   1.000
_cell.length_c   1.000
_cell.angle_alpha   90.00
_cell.angle_beta   90.00
_cell.angle_gamma   90.00
#
_symmetry.space_group_name_H-M   'P 1'
#
loop_
_entity.id
_entity.type
_entity.pdbx_description
1 polymer ?
#
loop_
_entity_poly.entity_id
_entity_poly.type
_entity_poly.pdbx_seq_one_letter_code
_entity_poly.pdbx_strand_id
1 'polypeptide(L)'
;MLKSTNDDPQALRLDKIIYAVEACAINLACLLMVLFVNLFFSPPWHRLLITILLILGPAYTLYMGITNFFRLKRIKQLESQFSKD
;
A
#
# COMPACT_ATOMS: atom_id res chain seq x y z
N MET A 1 33.15 -3.03 3.91
CA MET A 1 31.83 -2.38 3.74
C MET A 1 30.79 -3.45 3.53
N LEU A 2 29.97 -3.74 4.55
CA LEU A 2 28.83 -4.64 4.40
C LEU A 2 27.80 -3.92 3.52
N LYS A 3 27.69 -4.33 2.25
CA LYS A 3 26.66 -3.86 1.34
C LYS A 3 25.32 -4.25 1.97
N SER A 4 24.63 -3.28 2.56
CA SER A 4 23.32 -3.46 3.16
C SER A 4 22.43 -4.16 2.14
N THR A 5 22.00 -5.37 2.45
CA THR A 5 21.14 -6.23 1.60
C THR A 5 19.82 -5.54 1.23
N ASN A 6 19.50 -4.41 1.87
CA ASN A 6 18.32 -3.58 1.59
C ASN A 6 18.47 -2.62 0.41
N ASP A 7 19.67 -2.48 -0.17
CA ASP A 7 19.93 -1.56 -1.29
C ASP A 7 20.08 -2.31 -2.63
N ASP A 8 19.59 -3.55 -2.72
CA ASP A 8 19.60 -4.32 -3.95
C ASP A 8 18.46 -3.85 -4.89
N PRO A 9 18.75 -3.30 -6.09
CA PRO A 9 17.72 -2.77 -6.98
C PRO A 9 16.67 -3.81 -7.39
N GLN A 10 17.01 -5.11 -7.36
CA GLN A 10 16.04 -6.18 -7.59
C GLN A 10 15.07 -6.33 -6.42
N ALA A 11 15.55 -6.31 -5.17
CA ALA A 11 14.70 -6.34 -3.97
C ALA A 11 13.76 -5.13 -3.92
N LEU A 12 14.29 -3.94 -4.26
CA LEU A 12 13.52 -2.69 -4.31
C LEU A 12 12.43 -2.66 -5.39
N ARG A 13 12.58 -3.42 -6.49
CA ARG A 13 11.52 -3.58 -7.51
C ARG A 13 10.46 -4.57 -7.05
N LEU A 14 10.87 -5.67 -6.41
CA LEU A 14 9.97 -6.70 -5.90
C LEU A 14 9.08 -6.15 -4.78
N ASP A 15 9.63 -5.34 -3.87
CA ASP A 15 8.89 -4.61 -2.85
C ASP A 15 7.73 -3.78 -3.43
N LYS A 16 7.94 -3.10 -4.57
CA LYS A 16 6.88 -2.28 -5.20
C LYS A 16 5.70 -3.11 -5.67
N ILE A 17 5.98 -4.30 -6.21
CA ILE A 17 4.94 -5.22 -6.66
C ILE A 17 4.18 -5.74 -5.45
N ILE A 18 4.88 -6.14 -4.38
CA ILE A 18 4.26 -6.58 -3.13
C ILE A 18 3.32 -5.50 -2.59
N TYR A 19 3.78 -4.25 -2.48
CA TYR A 19 2.94 -3.15 -2.00
C TYR A 19 1.72 -2.86 -2.90
N ALA A 20 1.87 -2.98 -4.22
CA ALA A 20 0.74 -2.81 -5.13
C ALA A 20 -0.29 -3.95 -4.97
N VAL A 21 0.18 -5.18 -4.78
CA VAL A 21 -0.67 -6.35 -4.52
C VAL A 21 -1.38 -6.22 -3.17
N GLU A 22 -0.69 -5.78 -2.12
CA GLU A 22 -1.28 -5.53 -0.80
C GLU A 22 -2.37 -4.46 -0.86
N ALA A 23 -2.12 -3.34 -1.55
CA ALA A 23 -3.12 -2.30 -1.73
C ALA A 23 -4.36 -2.80 -2.49
N CYS A 24 -4.16 -3.64 -3.52
CA CYS A 24 -5.25 -4.28 -4.25
C CYS A 24 -6.05 -5.24 -3.36
N ALA A 25 -5.36 -6.10 -2.60
CA ALA A 25 -5.99 -7.06 -1.70
C ALA A 25 -6.80 -6.37 -0.59
N ILE A 26 -6.29 -5.28 -0.01
CA ILE A 26 -7.00 -4.50 1.01
C ILE A 26 -8.26 -3.85 0.44
N ASN A 27 -8.19 -3.28 -0.76
CA ASN A 27 -9.36 -2.70 -1.42
C ASN A 27 -10.41 -3.77 -1.76
N LEU A 28 -9.97 -4.94 -2.24
CA LEU A 28 -10.88 -6.07 -2.48
C LEU A 28 -11.53 -6.55 -1.18
N ALA A 29 -10.77 -6.67 -0.10
CA ALA A 29 -11.30 -7.02 1.23
C ALA A 29 -12.32 -5.98 1.72
N CYS A 30 -12.06 -4.68 1.51
CA CYS A 30 -13.01 -3.62 1.84
C CYS A 30 -14.31 -3.75 1.04
N LEU A 31 -14.23 -4.04 -0.27
CA LEU A 31 -15.41 -4.26 -1.11
C LEU A 31 -16.23 -5.48 -0.64
N LEU A 32 -15.57 -6.59 -0.34
CA LEU A 32 -16.23 -7.79 0.19
C LEU A 32 -16.90 -7.52 1.54
N MET A 33 -16.24 -6.77 2.42
CA MET A 33 -16.81 -6.36 3.70
C MET A 33 -18.00 -5.42 3.54
N VAL A 34 -17.98 -4.50 2.57
CA VAL A 34 -19.14 -3.66 2.27
C VAL A 34 -20.33 -4.52 1.81
N LEU A 35 -20.10 -5.51 0.94
CA LEU A 35 -21.15 -6.46 0.54
C LEU A 35 -21.69 -7.25 1.74
N PHE A 36 -20.80 -7.74 2.61
CA PHE A 36 -21.18 -8.44 3.82
C PHE A 36 -22.01 -7.57 4.77
N VAL A 37 -21.60 -6.33 5.00
CA VAL A 37 -22.33 -5.37 5.85
C VAL A 37 -23.73 -5.10 5.28
N ASN A 38 -23.87 -4.96 3.96
CA ASN A 38 -25.17 -4.77 3.31
C ASN A 38 -26.11 -5.97 3.48
N LEU A 39 -25.58 -7.19 3.53
CA LEU A 39 -26.38 -8.41 3.64
C LEU A 39 -26.83 -8.71 5.07
N PHE A 40 -25.99 -8.41 6.07
CA PHE A 40 -26.20 -8.90 7.43
C PHE A 40 -26.51 -7.81 8.48
N PHE A 41 -26.28 -6.54 8.18
CA PHE A 41 -26.43 -5.46 9.17
C PHE A 41 -27.54 -4.47 8.81
N SER A 42 -28.35 -4.16 9.82
CA SER A 42 -29.37 -3.11 9.77
C SER A 42 -28.82 -1.79 10.37
N PRO A 43 -29.46 -0.64 10.10
CA PRO A 43 -29.16 0.61 10.80
C PRO A 43 -29.29 0.45 12.32
N PRO A 44 -28.42 1.09 13.15
CA PRO A 44 -27.43 2.12 12.79
C PRO A 44 -26.05 1.58 12.39
N TRP A 45 -25.72 0.34 12.76
CA TRP A 45 -24.39 -0.25 12.56
C TRP A 45 -23.98 -0.34 11.09
N HIS A 46 -24.95 -0.59 10.21
CA HIS A 46 -24.74 -0.56 8.77
C HIS A 46 -24.05 0.74 8.31
N ARG A 47 -24.61 1.91 8.68
CA ARG A 47 -24.08 3.21 8.23
C ARG A 47 -22.68 3.47 8.76
N LEU A 48 -22.43 3.11 10.02
CA LEU A 48 -21.13 3.30 10.66
C LEU A 48 -20.06 2.42 9.98
N LEU A 49 -20.34 1.13 9.78
CA LEU A 49 -19.39 0.19 9.20
C LEU A 49 -19.07 0.52 7.73
N ILE A 50 -20.07 0.88 6.92
CA ILE A 50 -19.81 1.32 5.54
C ILE A 50 -18.95 2.58 5.51
N THR A 51 -19.24 3.57 6.36
CA THR A 51 -18.45 4.81 6.40
C THR A 51 -16.99 4.53 6.74
N ILE A 52 -16.72 3.66 7.72
CA ILE A 52 -15.36 3.26 8.09
C ILE A 52 -14.66 2.57 6.91
N LEU A 53 -15.31 1.57 6.28
CA LEU A 53 -14.72 0.83 5.17
C LEU A 53 -14.42 1.71 3.95
N LEU A 54 -15.30 2.68 3.68
CA LEU A 54 -15.17 3.61 2.56
C LEU A 54 -14.04 4.62 2.77
N ILE A 55 -13.67 4.92 4.01
CA ILE A 55 -12.50 5.74 4.35
C ILE A 55 -11.23 4.88 4.36
N LEU A 56 -11.30 3.67 4.89
CA LEU A 56 -10.13 2.81 5.12
C LEU A 56 -9.43 2.40 3.82
N GLY A 57 -10.16 1.97 2.79
CA GLY A 57 -9.58 1.55 1.51
C GLY A 57 -8.78 2.66 0.81
N PRO A 58 -9.37 3.85 0.57
CA PRO A 58 -8.66 5.00 0.01
C PRO A 58 -7.51 5.48 0.89
N ALA A 59 -7.69 5.54 2.22
CA ALA A 59 -6.63 5.96 3.13
C ALA A 59 -5.41 5.03 3.07
N TYR A 60 -5.64 3.71 3.02
CA TYR A 60 -4.57 2.73 2.89
C TYR A 60 -3.87 2.82 1.53
N THR A 61 -4.63 3.02 0.45
CA THR A 61 -4.07 3.21 -0.89
C THR A 61 -3.19 4.45 -0.96
N LEU A 62 -3.62 5.56 -0.33
CA LEU A 62 -2.82 6.78 -0.21
C LEU A 62 -1.54 6.55 0.60
N TYR A 63 -1.65 5.88 1.75
CA TYR A 63 -0.49 5.54 2.58
C TYR A 63 0.56 4.72 1.80
N MET A 64 0.12 3.71 1.05
CA MET A 64 0.99 2.89 0.21
C MET A 64 1.60 3.69 -0.94
N GLY A 65 0.81 4.54 -1.61
CA GLY A 65 1.30 5.41 -2.68
C GLY A 65 2.38 6.38 -2.22
N ILE A 66 2.18 7.02 -1.07
CA ILE A 66 3.14 7.96 -0.47
C ILE A 66 4.42 7.23 -0.07
N THR A 67 4.31 6.10 0.61
CA THR A 67 5.46 5.28 1.03
C THR A 67 6.30 4.83 -0.17
N ASN A 68 5.63 4.39 -1.25
CA ASN A 68 6.28 3.98 -2.48
C ASN A 68 6.99 5.17 -3.17
N PHE A 69 6.39 6.37 -3.16
CA PHE A 69 7.02 7.57 -3.71
C PHE A 69 8.31 7.95 -2.99
N PHE A 70 8.31 7.96 -1.65
CA PHE A 70 9.51 8.24 -0.86
C PHE A 70 10.61 7.20 -1.10
N ARG A 71 10.24 5.91 -1.18
CA ARG A 71 11.18 4.84 -1.53
C ARG A 71 11.78 5.04 -2.93
N LEU A 72 10.96 5.35 -3.95
CA LEU A 72 11.45 5.62 -5.30
C LEU A 72 12.46 6.77 -5.33
N LYS A 73 12.19 7.84 -4.56
CA LYS A 73 13.10 8.98 -4.44
C LYS A 73 14.44 8.56 -3.83
N ARG A 74 14.42 7.71 -2.79
CA ARG A 74 15.63 7.16 -2.16
C ARG A 74 16.44 6.28 -3.12
N ILE A 75 15.78 5.42 -3.90
CA ILE A 75 16.44 4.58 -4.93
C ILE A 75 17.17 5.46 -5.94
N LYS A 76 16.49 6.47 -6.50
CA LYS A 76 17.11 7.38 -7.48
C LYS A 76 18.31 8.13 -6.91
N GLN A 77 18.24 8.51 -5.63
CA GLN A 77 19.36 9.15 -4.95
C GLN A 77 20.57 8.20 -4.85
N LEU A 78 20.34 6.96 -4.42
CA LEU A 78 21.38 5.93 -4.31
C LEU A 78 21.98 5.58 -5.69
N GLU A 79 21.16 5.38 -6.72
CA GLU A 79 21.62 5.15 -8.10
C GLU A 79 22.50 6.32 -8.60
N SER A 80 22.14 7.57 -8.29
CA SER A 80 22.96 8.73 -8.68
C SER A 80 24.30 8.83 -7.97
N GLN A 81 24.41 8.26 -6.75
CA GLN A 81 25.65 8.21 -5.98
C GLN A 81 26.59 7.13 -6.52
N PHE A 82 26.09 5.93 -6.81
CA PHE A 82 26.89 4.83 -7.35
C PHE A 82 27.29 4.99 -8.83
N SER A 83 26.61 5.85 -9.59
CA SER A 83 26.95 6.11 -11.00
C SER A 83 28.00 7.21 -11.20
N LYS A 84 28.45 7.87 -10.12
CA LYS A 84 29.45 8.95 -10.17
C LYS A 84 30.86 8.52 -9.73
N ASP A 85 31.01 7.29 -9.26
CA ASP A 85 32.30 6.62 -9.02
C ASP A 85 32.62 5.67 -10.19
#